data_AF-A0A4D4MEW3-F1
#
_entry.id   AF-A0A4D4MEW3-F1
#
_cell.length_a   1.000
_cell.length_b   1.000
_cell.length_c   1.000
_cell.angle_alpha   90.00
_cell.angle_beta   90.00
_cell.angle_gamma   90.00
#
_symmetry.space_group_name_H-M   'P 1'
#
loop_
_entity.id
_entity.type
_entity.pdbx_description
1 polymer ?
#
loop_
_entity_poly.entity_id
_entity_poly.type
_entity_poly.pdbx_seq_one_letter_code
_entity_poly.pdbx_strand_id
1 'polypeptide(L)'
;MVERCSEKTAVTMSHAAPPLDHRAFRELVESFYSLYAQVFLEDEERDTAVSDTFDILWLCWNDALASPDTRKFAWNVLRATVMARTPHVTAGPNSDGRRLTPSPCSP
;
A
#
# COMPACT_ATOMS: atom_id res chain seq x y z
N MET A 1 52.19 8.45 -8.86
CA MET A 1 51.43 7.91 -7.72
C MET A 1 49.99 7.75 -8.19
N VAL A 2 49.38 6.60 -7.90
CA VAL A 2 48.14 6.06 -8.49
C VAL A 2 46.97 6.24 -7.50
N GLU A 3 45.73 6.60 -7.89
CA GLU A 3 45.28 7.16 -9.18
C GLU A 3 44.02 8.04 -9.00
N ARG A 4 43.63 8.79 -10.03
CA ARG A 4 42.39 9.60 -10.05
C ARG A 4 41.19 8.81 -10.60
N CYS A 5 40.71 7.82 -9.84
CA CYS A 5 39.43 7.18 -10.18
C CYS A 5 38.25 8.03 -9.67
N SER A 6 37.69 8.86 -10.55
CA SER A 6 36.44 9.59 -10.28
C SER A 6 35.26 8.75 -10.74
N GLU A 7 34.73 7.89 -9.87
CA GLU A 7 33.54 7.09 -10.17
C GLU A 7 32.29 7.97 -10.31
N LYS A 8 32.05 8.41 -11.53
CA LYS A 8 30.79 9.02 -11.96
C LYS A 8 29.80 7.88 -12.20
N THR A 9 29.09 7.48 -11.17
CA THR A 9 28.02 6.46 -11.23
C THR A 9 26.93 6.90 -12.21
N ALA A 10 26.97 6.33 -13.40
CA ALA A 10 25.94 6.52 -14.42
C ALA A 10 24.69 5.76 -13.99
N VAL A 11 23.69 6.48 -13.47
CA VAL A 11 22.34 5.93 -13.24
C VAL A 11 21.69 5.71 -14.60
N THR A 12 21.94 4.55 -15.19
CA THR A 12 21.11 4.03 -16.28
C THR A 12 19.74 3.69 -15.72
N MET A 13 18.80 4.62 -15.85
CA MET A 13 17.37 4.35 -15.81
C MET A 13 16.98 3.50 -17.03
N SER A 14 17.43 2.25 -17.03
CA SER A 14 16.88 1.23 -17.92
C SER A 14 15.42 1.05 -17.54
N HIS A 15 14.53 1.11 -18.53
CA HIS A 15 13.10 0.84 -18.41
C HIS A 15 12.92 -0.67 -18.18
N ALA A 16 13.36 -1.14 -17.01
CA ALA A 16 13.72 -2.52 -16.78
C ALA A 16 12.50 -3.35 -16.38
N ALA A 17 12.40 -4.56 -16.94
CA ALA A 17 11.59 -5.61 -16.34
C ALA A 17 12.02 -5.78 -14.86
N PRO A 18 11.09 -6.13 -13.96
CA PRO A 18 11.43 -6.18 -12.54
C PRO A 18 12.63 -7.07 -12.23
N PRO A 19 13.52 -6.69 -11.27
CA PRO A 19 14.52 -7.60 -10.77
C PRO A 19 13.85 -8.93 -10.45
N LEU A 20 14.51 -10.02 -10.84
CA LEU A 20 13.92 -11.35 -10.77
C LEU A 20 13.43 -11.65 -9.34
N ASP A 21 14.14 -11.13 -8.34
CA ASP A 21 13.80 -11.17 -6.92
C ASP A 21 12.49 -10.46 -6.56
N HIS A 22 12.13 -9.34 -7.20
CA HIS A 22 10.84 -8.65 -6.95
C HIS A 22 9.66 -9.46 -7.49
N ARG A 23 9.79 -10.07 -8.69
CA ARG A 23 8.74 -10.97 -9.21
C ARG A 23 8.58 -12.22 -8.35
N ALA A 24 9.69 -12.89 -8.04
CA ALA A 24 9.69 -14.08 -7.20
C ALA A 24 9.16 -13.77 -5.79
N PHE A 25 9.46 -12.59 -5.25
CA PHE A 25 8.88 -12.13 -3.98
C PHE A 25 7.37 -11.91 -4.09
N ARG A 26 6.90 -11.20 -5.13
CA ARG A 26 5.47 -10.96 -5.38
C ARG A 26 4.69 -12.27 -5.45
N GLU A 27 5.10 -13.19 -6.32
CA GLU A 27 4.45 -14.51 -6.49
C GLU A 27 4.38 -15.30 -5.17
N LEU A 28 5.37 -15.14 -4.27
CA LEU A 28 5.43 -15.81 -2.98
C LEU A 28 4.55 -15.16 -1.89
N VAL A 29 4.28 -13.85 -1.95
CA VAL A 29 3.56 -13.11 -0.89
C VAL A 29 2.16 -12.61 -1.27
N GLU A 30 1.85 -12.44 -2.56
CA GLU A 30 0.64 -11.81 -3.08
C GLU A 30 -0.64 -12.43 -2.50
N SER A 31 -0.76 -13.77 -2.53
CA SER A 31 -1.89 -14.49 -1.93
C SER A 31 -2.07 -14.21 -0.44
N PHE A 32 -0.98 -14.12 0.34
CA PHE A 32 -1.05 -13.79 1.76
C PHE A 32 -1.41 -12.33 2.01
N TYR A 33 -1.01 -11.43 1.11
CA TYR A 33 -1.30 -10.00 1.19
C TYR A 33 -2.77 -9.72 0.88
N SER A 34 -3.34 -10.37 -0.14
CA SER A 34 -4.78 -10.34 -0.41
C SER A 34 -5.60 -10.93 0.74
N LEU A 35 -5.19 -12.08 1.30
CA LEU A 35 -5.85 -12.68 2.48
C LEU A 35 -5.81 -11.79 3.74
N TYR A 36 -4.83 -10.90 3.87
CA TYR A 36 -4.80 -9.90 4.94
C TYR A 36 -5.68 -8.70 4.63
N ALA A 37 -5.58 -8.16 3.41
CA ALA A 37 -6.30 -6.95 3.00
C ALA A 37 -7.83 -7.17 2.94
N GLN A 38 -8.30 -8.37 2.59
CA GLN A 38 -9.74 -8.72 2.57
C GLN A 38 -10.44 -8.61 3.94
N VAL A 39 -9.68 -8.53 5.05
CA VAL A 39 -10.24 -8.36 6.40
C VAL A 39 -10.69 -6.91 6.65
N PHE A 40 -10.23 -5.97 5.82
CA PHE A 40 -10.43 -4.52 6.00
C PHE A 40 -11.03 -3.82 4.79
N LEU A 41 -10.94 -4.41 3.60
CA LEU A 41 -11.29 -3.80 2.31
C LEU A 41 -12.14 -4.76 1.47
N GLU A 42 -13.08 -4.19 0.70
CA GLU A 42 -13.85 -4.90 -0.33
C GLU A 42 -12.93 -5.35 -1.49
N ASP A 43 -13.40 -6.27 -2.34
CA ASP A 43 -12.59 -6.93 -3.37
C ASP A 43 -11.77 -5.97 -4.27
N GLU A 44 -12.39 -4.91 -4.81
CA GLU A 44 -11.71 -3.93 -5.68
C GLU A 44 -10.68 -3.09 -4.92
N GLU A 45 -10.99 -2.70 -3.68
CA GLU A 45 -10.10 -1.88 -2.85
C GLU A 45 -8.93 -2.71 -2.29
N ARG A 46 -9.17 -3.98 -1.98
CA ARG A 46 -8.15 -4.99 -1.65
C ARG A 46 -7.16 -5.13 -2.80
N ASP A 47 -7.64 -5.38 -4.01
CA ASP A 47 -6.78 -5.63 -5.18
C ASP A 47 -5.98 -4.38 -5.55
N THR A 48 -6.60 -3.20 -5.43
CA THR A 48 -5.90 -1.90 -5.57
C THR A 48 -4.83 -1.72 -4.48
N ALA A 49 -5.14 -1.98 -3.20
CA ALA A 49 -4.19 -1.84 -2.09
C ALA A 49 -2.99 -2.80 -2.20
N VAL A 50 -3.22 -4.01 -2.71
CA VAL A 50 -2.17 -5.01 -2.96
C VAL A 50 -1.31 -4.58 -4.16
N SER A 51 -1.89 -4.07 -5.25
CA SER A 51 -1.12 -3.52 -6.38
C SER A 51 -0.25 -2.34 -5.94
N ASP A 52 -0.86 -1.31 -5.33
CA ASP A 52 -0.16 -0.13 -4.78
C ASP A 52 1.03 -0.53 -3.90
N THR A 53 0.86 -1.57 -3.07
CA THR A 53 1.94 -2.08 -2.21
C THR A 53 3.12 -2.60 -3.01
N PHE A 54 2.87 -3.34 -4.10
CA PHE A 54 3.93 -3.82 -4.98
C PHE A 54 4.55 -2.70 -5.83
N ASP A 55 3.79 -1.67 -6.19
CA ASP A 55 4.26 -0.47 -6.90
C ASP A 55 5.08 0.46 -5.99
N ILE A 56 4.77 0.54 -4.69
CA ILE A 56 5.63 1.20 -3.69
C ILE A 56 6.91 0.38 -3.48
N LEU A 57 6.77 -0.93 -3.27
CA LEU A 57 7.93 -1.83 -3.08
C LEU A 57 8.84 -1.90 -4.31
N TRP A 58 8.28 -1.65 -5.50
CA TRP A 58 9.04 -1.48 -6.73
C TRP A 58 9.98 -0.27 -6.63
N LEU A 59 9.46 0.88 -6.23
CA LEU A 59 10.22 2.14 -6.14
C LEU A 59 11.30 2.11 -5.05
N CYS A 60 11.06 1.43 -3.93
CA CYS A 60 12.01 1.30 -2.82
C CYS A 60 12.67 -0.10 -2.72
N TRP A 61 12.70 -0.89 -3.81
CA TRP A 61 13.19 -2.27 -3.76
C TRP A 61 14.65 -2.38 -3.30
N ASN A 62 15.52 -1.44 -3.71
CA ASN A 62 16.91 -1.41 -3.28
C ASN A 62 17.04 -1.15 -1.77
N ASP A 63 16.19 -0.30 -1.18
CA ASP A 63 16.16 -0.07 0.27
C ASP A 63 15.63 -1.30 1.02
N ALA A 64 14.66 -2.01 0.43
CA ALA A 64 14.12 -3.26 0.96
C ALA A 64 15.15 -4.40 0.95
N LEU A 65 16.03 -4.46 -0.06
CA LEU A 65 17.16 -5.40 -0.13
C LEU A 65 18.34 -5.00 0.76
N ALA A 66 18.56 -3.69 0.97
CA ALA A 66 19.53 -3.20 1.95
C ALA A 66 19.05 -3.39 3.41
N SER A 67 17.75 -3.57 3.61
CA SER A 67 17.16 -3.88 4.92
C SER A 67 17.50 -5.32 5.35
N PRO A 68 17.86 -5.56 6.62
CA PRO A 68 18.15 -6.92 7.11
C PRO A 68 16.94 -7.86 7.07
N ASP A 69 15.71 -7.33 6.98
CA ASP A 69 14.46 -8.10 6.91
C ASP A 69 13.53 -7.59 5.79
N THR A 70 13.86 -7.85 4.51
CA THR A 70 13.04 -7.46 3.35
C THR A 70 11.56 -7.82 3.50
N ARG A 71 11.25 -9.01 4.03
CA ARG A 71 9.86 -9.45 4.28
C ARG A 71 9.12 -8.57 5.30
N LYS A 72 9.80 -8.13 6.36
CA LYS A 72 9.24 -7.27 7.41
C LYS A 72 9.05 -5.84 6.89
N PHE A 73 9.98 -5.36 6.07
CA PHE A 73 9.85 -4.09 5.37
C PHE A 73 8.61 -4.09 4.45
N ALA A 74 8.49 -5.09 3.58
CA ALA A 74 7.34 -5.26 2.68
C ALA A 74 6.00 -5.37 3.42
N TRP A 75 5.97 -6.12 4.53
CA TRP A 75 4.79 -6.20 5.40
C TRP A 75 4.37 -4.85 5.98
N ASN A 76 5.33 -4.02 6.40
CA ASN A 76 5.03 -2.69 6.94
C ASN A 76 4.45 -1.76 5.86
N VAL A 77 4.95 -1.85 4.61
CA VAL A 77 4.38 -1.13 3.47
C VAL A 77 2.93 -1.57 3.23
N LEU A 78 2.66 -2.88 3.10
CA LEU A 78 1.30 -3.40 2.94
C LEU A 78 0.36 -2.87 4.03
N ARG A 79 0.78 -3.02 5.29
CA ARG A 79 -0.06 -2.65 6.43
C ARG A 79 -0.35 -1.15 6.45
N ALA A 80 0.59 -0.30 6.07
CA ALA A 80 0.36 1.14 5.94
C ALA A 80 -0.66 1.43 4.82
N THR A 81 -0.49 0.83 3.63
CA THR A 81 -1.40 1.02 2.48
C THR A 81 -2.83 0.56 2.80
N VAL A 82 -2.98 -0.63 3.40
CA VAL A 82 -4.30 -1.17 3.80
C VAL A 82 -4.95 -0.28 4.86
N MET A 83 -4.22 0.11 5.91
CA MET A 83 -4.77 0.92 7.01
C MET A 83 -5.12 2.35 6.59
N ALA A 84 -4.43 2.92 5.59
CA ALA A 84 -4.76 4.22 5.01
C ALA A 84 -6.02 4.18 4.12
N ARG A 85 -6.33 3.01 3.54
CA ARG A 85 -7.53 2.76 2.72
C ARG A 85 -8.72 2.24 3.54
N THR A 86 -8.46 1.61 4.68
CA THR A 86 -9.51 1.08 5.57
C THR A 86 -10.43 2.23 5.96
N PRO A 87 -11.74 2.18 5.63
CA PRO A 87 -12.65 3.25 6.00
C PRO A 87 -12.67 3.34 7.52
N HIS A 88 -12.09 4.42 8.05
CA HIS A 88 -12.23 4.74 9.45
C HIS A 88 -13.72 4.97 9.69
N VAL A 89 -14.39 3.98 10.28
CA VAL A 89 -15.71 4.14 10.91
C VAL A 89 -15.50 5.04 12.12
N THR A 90 -15.28 6.32 11.84
CA THR A 90 -15.51 7.42 12.74
C THR A 90 -17.00 7.40 12.97
N ALA A 91 -17.41 6.68 14.01
CA ALA A 91 -18.75 6.74 14.55
C ALA A 91 -18.98 8.15 15.09
N GLY A 92 -19.23 9.09 14.17
CA GLY A 92 -19.68 10.43 14.49
C GLY A 92 -21.00 10.30 15.26
N PRO A 93 -21.12 10.92 16.44
CA PRO A 93 -22.29 10.73 17.27
C PRO A 93 -23.52 11.34 16.59
N ASN A 94 -24.45 10.49 16.17
CA ASN A 94 -25.87 10.77 15.96
C ASN A 94 -26.22 12.19 15.46
N SER A 95 -25.91 12.51 14.21
CA SER A 95 -26.75 13.47 13.47
C SER A 95 -27.99 12.74 12.95
N ASP A 96 -28.90 12.42 13.88
CA ASP A 96 -30.23 11.92 13.58
C ASP A 96 -30.95 12.92 12.66
N GLY A 97 -31.11 12.53 11.40
CA GLY A 97 -31.79 13.34 10.38
C GLY A 97 -33.32 13.31 10.50
N ARG A 98 -33.90 12.75 11.57
CA ARG A 98 -35.34 12.59 11.70
C ARG A 98 -35.98 13.81 12.34
N ARG A 99 -35.88 14.94 11.63
CA ARG A 99 -36.67 16.15 11.90
C ARG A 99 -38.15 15.85 11.67
N LEU A 100 -38.80 15.28 12.66
CA LEU A 100 -40.25 15.14 12.74
C LEU A 100 -40.87 16.53 12.59
N THR A 101 -41.48 16.78 11.43
CA THR A 101 -42.28 17.99 11.21
C THR A 101 -43.52 17.92 12.09
N PRO A 102 -43.77 18.88 13.00
CA PRO A 102 -45.05 18.93 13.69
C PRO A 102 -46.14 19.24 12.66
N SER A 103 -47.14 18.36 12.54
CA SER A 103 -48.28 18.55 11.65
C SER A 103 -49.05 19.82 12.02
N PRO A 104 -49.47 20.65 11.05
CA PRO A 104 -50.35 21.78 11.33
C PRO A 104 -51.77 21.27 11.62
N CYS A 105 -52.25 21.43 12.86
CA CYS A 105 -53.67 21.32 13.15
C CYS A 105 -54.43 22.51 12.54
N SER A 106 -55.49 22.22 11.80
CA SER A 106 -56.49 23.19 11.32
C SER A 106 -57.75 22.43 10.86
N PRO A 107 -58.93 23.07 10.82
CA PRO A 107 -59.33 24.32 11.49
C PRO A 107 -60.20 24.09 12.73
#